data_AF-A0A1J4XTH8-F1
#
_entry.id   AF-A0A1J4XTH8-F1
#
_cell.length_a   1.000
_cell.length_b   1.000
_cell.length_c   1.000
_cell.angle_alpha   90.00
_cell.angle_beta   90.00
_cell.angle_gamma   90.00
#
_symmetry.space_group_name_H-M   'P 1'
#
loop_
_entity.id
_entity.type
_entity.pdbx_description
1 polymer ?
#
loop_
_entity_poly.entity_id
_entity_poly.type
_entity_poly.pdbx_seq_one_letter_code
_entity_poly.pdbx_strand_id
1 'polypeptide(L)' 'MRKLLSLAAQSVVTHKADFKKYYLRKQAEGKPKRLILNNVENKLLKIIWAIIRDEKPYIPNYQSVHPKYWKTA' A
#
# COMPACT_ATOMS: atom_id res chain seq x y z
N MET A 1 -6.81 -16.64 -5.72
CA MET A 1 -6.01 -15.40 -5.79
C MET A 1 -6.23 -14.43 -4.62
N ARG A 2 -7.46 -14.01 -4.27
CA ARG A 2 -7.68 -13.05 -3.13
C ARG A 2 -7.02 -13.47 -1.81
N LYS A 3 -7.06 -14.76 -1.44
CA LYS A 3 -6.52 -15.26 -0.16
C LYS A 3 -5.02 -14.94 0.04
N LEU A 4 -4.18 -15.11 -0.98
CA LEU A 4 -2.74 -14.84 -0.85
C LEU A 4 -2.46 -13.36 -0.64
N LEU A 5 -3.15 -12.49 -1.38
CA LEU A 5 -3.01 -11.05 -1.23
C LEU A 5 -3.49 -10.58 0.15
N SER A 6 -4.60 -11.15 0.66
CA SER A 6 -5.07 -10.88 2.02
C SER A 6 -4.09 -11.35 3.09
N LEU A 7 -3.43 -12.50 2.91
CA LEU A 7 -2.37 -12.97 3.80
C LEU A 7 -1.13 -12.06 3.75
N ALA A 8 -0.72 -11.63 2.55
CA ALA A 8 0.37 -10.68 2.38
C ALA A 8 0.05 -9.33 3.05
N ALA A 9 -1.16 -8.80 2.88
CA ALA A 9 -1.60 -7.57 3.54
C ALA A 9 -1.56 -7.70 5.06
N GLN A 10 -2.02 -8.82 5.62
CA GLN A 10 -1.92 -9.10 7.06
C GLN A 10 -0.47 -9.16 7.53
N SER A 11 0.38 -9.92 6.84
CA SER A 11 1.82 -10.03 7.15
C SER A 11 2.50 -8.66 7.14
N VAL A 12 2.27 -7.86 6.11
CA VAL A 12 2.86 -6.52 5.97
C VAL A 12 2.36 -5.57 7.07
N VAL A 13 1.08 -5.60 7.41
CA VAL A 13 0.54 -4.78 8.52
C VAL A 13 1.14 -5.19 9.88
N THR A 14 1.45 -6.47 10.07
CA THR A 14 2.07 -6.98 11.31
C THR A 14 3.55 -6.60 11.42
N HIS A 15 4.32 -6.75 10.34
CA HIS A 15 5.78 -6.67 10.38
C HIS A 15 6.38 -5.34 9.87
N LYS A 16 5.62 -4.51 9.13
CA LYS A 16 6.12 -3.23 8.61
C LYS A 16 5.44 -2.05 9.30
N ALA A 17 6.24 -1.25 10.00
CA ALA A 17 5.78 -0.11 10.80
C ALA A 17 4.94 0.89 9.99
N ASP A 18 5.30 1.19 8.74
CA ASP A 18 4.57 2.14 7.89
C ASP A 18 3.14 1.69 7.59
N PHE A 19 2.97 0.40 7.29
CA PHE A 19 1.67 -0.19 7.01
C PHE A 19 0.85 -0.35 8.29
N LYS A 20 1.49 -0.69 9.41
CA LYS A 20 0.85 -0.70 10.74
C LYS A 20 0.33 0.68 11.11
N LYS A 21 1.14 1.73 10.94
CA LYS A 21 0.75 3.12 11.20
C LYS A 21 -0.42 3.54 10.31
N TYR A 22 -0.39 3.19 9.03
CA TYR A 22 -1.53 3.42 8.13
C TYR A 22 -2.79 2.70 8.62
N TYR A 23 -2.68 1.43 8.98
CA TYR A 23 -3.80 0.61 9.46
C TYR A 23 -4.43 1.20 10.72
N LEU A 24 -3.61 1.49 11.75
CA LEU A 24 -4.07 2.06 13.01
C LEU A 24 -4.72 3.43 12.83
N ARG A 25 -4.16 4.28 11.96
CA ARG A 25 -4.77 5.57 11.62
C ARG A 25 -6.16 5.38 11.01
N LYS A 26 -6.30 4.48 10.02
CA LYS A 26 -7.61 4.21 9.41
C LYS A 26 -8.60 3.55 10.38
N GLN A 27 -8.10 2.78 11.34
CA GLN A 27 -8.93 2.20 12.39
C GLN A 27 -9.43 3.29 13.36
N ALA A 28 -8.58 4.25 13.72
CA ALA A 28 -8.96 5.41 14.54
C ALA A 28 -9.98 6.32 13.83
N GLU A 29 -9.96 6.38 12.49
CA GLU A 29 -11.00 7.01 11.67
C GLU A 29 -12.35 6.27 11.71
N GLY A 30 -12.50 5.17 12.47
CA GLY A 30 -13.74 4.40 12.60
C GLY A 30 -14.01 3.44 11.44
N LYS A 31 -13.02 3.17 10.57
CA LYS A 31 -13.24 2.36 9.37
C LYS A 31 -13.30 0.85 9.70
N PRO A 32 -14.16 0.08 9.00
CA PRO A 32 -14.22 -1.37 9.19
C PRO A 32 -12.87 -2.04 8.86
N LYS A 33 -12.42 -2.97 9.71
CA LYS A 33 -11.11 -3.67 9.57
C LYS A 33 -10.89 -4.26 8.17
N ARG A 34 -11.92 -4.89 7.60
CA ARG A 34 -11.88 -5.49 6.26
C ARG A 34 -11.67 -4.46 5.16
N LEU A 35 -12.26 -3.27 5.28
CA LEU A 35 -12.03 -2.17 4.33
C LEU A 35 -10.58 -1.67 4.42
N ILE A 36 -10.04 -1.58 5.63
CA ILE A 36 -8.65 -1.14 5.83
C ILE A 36 -7.67 -2.14 5.21
N LEU A 37 -7.87 -3.45 5.44
CA LEU A 37 -7.07 -4.50 4.79
C LEU A 37 -7.19 -4.44 3.27
N ASN A 38 -8.41 -4.29 2.72
CA ASN A 38 -8.61 -4.14 1.27
C ASN A 38 -7.86 -2.92 0.71
N ASN A 39 -7.75 -1.82 1.46
CA ASN A 39 -6.94 -0.67 1.05
C ASN A 39 -5.44 -1.00 1.02
N VAL A 40 -4.96 -1.81 1.97
CA VAL A 40 -3.57 -2.31 1.98
C VAL A 40 -3.33 -3.24 0.81
N GLU A 41 -4.23 -4.18 0.53
CA GLU A 41 -4.18 -5.07 -0.64
C GLU A 41 -4.06 -4.26 -1.95
N ASN A 42 -4.89 -3.25 -2.14
CA ASN A 42 -4.83 -2.37 -3.31
C ASN A 42 -3.52 -1.57 -3.38
N LYS A 43 -2.97 -1.14 -2.24
CA LYS A 43 -1.65 -0.49 -2.19
C LYS A 43 -0.54 -1.44 -2.62
N LEU A 44 -0.56 -2.70 -2.15
CA LEU A 44 0.41 -3.72 -2.54
C LEU A 44 0.33 -4.03 -4.03
N LEU A 45 -0.88 -4.18 -4.60
CA LEU A 45 -1.05 -4.41 -6.03
C LEU A 45 -0.43 -3.29 -6.88
N LYS A 46 -0.63 -2.03 -6.49
CA LYS A 46 -0.01 -0.89 -7.19
C LYS A 46 1.50 -0.92 -7.12
N ILE A 47 2.07 -1.28 -5.96
CA ILE A 47 3.53 -1.41 -5.79
C ILE A 47 4.08 -2.53 -6.68
N ILE A 48 3.48 -3.71 -6.63
CA ILE A 48 3.89 -4.87 -7.43
C ILE A 48 3.80 -4.55 -8.92
N TRP A 49 2.70 -3.93 -9.36
CA TRP A 49 2.53 -3.51 -10.74
C TRP A 49 3.59 -2.51 -11.19
N ALA A 50 3.91 -1.51 -10.36
CA ALA A 50 4.94 -0.52 -10.69
C ALA A 50 6.33 -1.15 -10.85
N ILE A 51 6.68 -2.09 -9.97
CA ILE A 51 7.95 -2.85 -10.05
C ILE A 51 8.03 -3.63 -11.37
N ILE A 52 6.95 -4.33 -11.74
CA ILE A 52 6.89 -5.12 -12.97
C ILE A 52 6.95 -4.19 -14.21
N ARG A 53 6.17 -3.11 -14.21
CA ARG A 53 6.07 -2.18 -15.34
C ARG A 53 7.38 -1.43 -15.61
N ASP A 54 8.03 -0.95 -14.55
CA ASP A 54 9.21 -0.09 -14.68
C ASP A 54 10.53 -0.87 -14.63
N GLU A 55 10.46 -2.19 -14.38
CA GLU A 55 11.61 -3.08 -14.16
C GLU A 55 12.58 -2.55 -13.10
N LYS A 56 12.06 -1.80 -12.13
CA LYS A 56 12.82 -1.18 -11.05
C LYS A 56 12.50 -1.87 -9.72
N PRO A 57 13.51 -2.15 -8.88
CA PRO A 57 13.28 -2.73 -7.56
C PRO A 57 12.43 -1.79 -6.70
N TYR A 58 11.77 -2.35 -5.68
CA TYR A 58 11.02 -1.56 -4.71
C TYR A 58 11.91 -0.47 -4.10
N ILE A 59 11.48 0.79 -4.21
CA ILE A 59 12.18 1.95 -3.64
C ILE A 59 11.52 2.29 -2.30
N PRO A 60 12.21 2.09 -1.17
CA PRO A 60 11.71 2.54 0.13
C PRO A 60 11.43 4.05 0.10
N ASN A 61 10.32 4.48 0.70
CA ASN A 61 9.90 5.89 0.75
C ASN A 61 9.56 6.55 -0.60
N TYR A 62 9.30 5.78 -1.65
CA TYR A 62 8.79 6.32 -2.91
C TYR A 62 7.49 7.12 -2.68
N GLN A 63 7.51 8.39 -3.08
CA GLN A 63 6.33 9.24 -3.06
C GLN A 63 5.78 9.38 -4.47
N SER A 64 4.54 8.92 -4.67
CA SER A 64 3.84 9.16 -5.92
C SER A 64 3.53 10.65 -6.07
N VAL A 65 4.08 11.28 -7.10
CA VAL A 65 3.74 12.65 -7.44
C VAL A 65 2.36 12.66 -8.09
N HIS A 66 1.46 13.52 -7.59
CA HIS A 66 0.14 13.65 -8.21
C HIS A 66 0.31 14.20 -9.64
N PRO A 67 -0.37 13.66 -10.67
CA PRO A 67 -0.16 14.06 -12.07
C PRO A 67 -0.26 15.56 -12.33
N LYS A 68 -1.10 16.26 -11.56
CA LYS A 68 -1.22 17.73 -11.58
C LYS A 68 0.12 18.47 -11.39
N TYR A 69 1.06 17.88 -10.63
CA TYR A 69 2.34 18.50 -10.26
C TYR A 69 3.53 17.90 -11.04
N TRP A 70 3.30 17.01 -12.01
CA TRP A 70 4.36 16.28 -12.74
C TRP A 70 5.14 17.16 -13.74
N LYS A 71 4.53 18.24 -14.25
CA LYS A 71 5.14 19.11 -15.28
C LYS A 71 5.74 20.42 -14.75
N THR A 72 5.87 20.55 -13.43
CA THR A 72 6.34 21.80 -12.78
C THR A 72 7.64 21.59 -12.00
N ALA A 73 8.30 20.46 -12.19
CA ALA A 73 9.59 20.12 -11.58
C ALA A 73 10.67 19.98 -12.66
#